data_AF-A0A2X2CIK0-F1
#
_entry.id   AF-A0A2X2CIK0-F1
#
_cell.length_a   1.000
_cell.length_b   1.000
_cell.length_c   1.000
_cell.angle_alpha   90.00
_cell.angle_beta   90.00
_cell.angle_gamma   90.00
#
_symmetry.space_group_name_H-M   'P 1'
#
loop_
_entity.id
_entity.type
_entity.pdbx_description
1 polymer ?
#
loop_
_entity_poly.entity_id
_entity_poly.type
_entity_poly.pdbx_seq_one_letter_code
_entity_poly.pdbx_strand_id
1 'polypeptide(L)'
;MKIKGNKQTILEYAEYMAANDNNRRWCHNSYIYLQFQLQIITCVEWRGTFSEFPIAFTTKESLLLWAGDNRQTVKGIPNTSENDVLLTIGSEHGPVELRGQPFVWVRAKYSNYREALFNWIDTQRTQNWQRLHAEACIYCKDIADALAKDVIRKNVTQSKRKDLIKEFIELSEEFDLASQSKKTAEDKKQLLWILDRSLDADHVVNRKSLKHHPNAWVLLAPVLSGTNRTYGRSIERYLEPISASSSRVTLDPIIALKLFAAKIPESREEMEAEYKALIGRFIVPSLTLNYEFAQGEKILKAFKEGKKKGIS
;
A
#
# COMPACT_ATOMS: atom_id res chain seq x y z
N MET A 1 -26.09 8.68 -6.38
CA MET A 1 -25.39 8.31 -7.62
C MET A 1 -25.18 6.80 -7.62
N LYS A 2 -25.75 6.04 -8.56
CA LYS A 2 -25.39 4.61 -8.72
C LYS A 2 -23.94 4.59 -9.24
N ILE A 3 -23.02 4.09 -8.43
CA ILE A 3 -21.60 4.03 -8.80
C ILE A 3 -21.43 2.95 -9.87
N LYS A 4 -21.24 3.35 -11.13
CA LYS A 4 -20.77 2.48 -12.22
C LYS A 4 -19.31 2.08 -11.95
N GLY A 5 -18.85 0.96 -12.51
CA GLY A 5 -17.50 0.40 -12.35
C GLY A 5 -17.47 -0.77 -11.37
N ASN A 6 -17.68 -1.99 -11.88
CA ASN A 6 -17.61 -3.22 -11.10
C ASN A 6 -16.24 -3.39 -10.39
N LYS A 7 -16.24 -3.37 -9.04
CA LYS A 7 -15.02 -3.48 -8.23
C LYS A 7 -14.19 -4.71 -8.57
N GLN A 8 -14.84 -5.87 -8.70
CA GLN A 8 -14.14 -7.13 -8.91
C GLN A 8 -13.45 -7.15 -10.28
N THR A 9 -14.08 -6.59 -11.31
CA THR A 9 -13.44 -6.41 -12.62
C THR A 9 -12.22 -5.50 -12.55
N ILE A 10 -12.31 -4.36 -11.86
CA ILE A 10 -11.18 -3.42 -11.69
C ILE A 10 -10.02 -4.11 -10.95
N LEU A 11 -10.33 -4.89 -9.92
CA LEU A 11 -9.33 -5.63 -9.15
C LEU A 11 -8.64 -6.70 -9.99
N GLU A 12 -9.39 -7.58 -10.66
CA GLU A 12 -8.82 -8.64 -11.49
C GLU A 12 -7.99 -8.08 -12.65
N TYR A 13 -8.40 -6.94 -13.22
CA TYR A 13 -7.60 -6.26 -14.24
C TYR A 13 -6.30 -5.69 -13.65
N ALA A 14 -6.35 -5.06 -12.49
CA ALA A 14 -5.14 -4.56 -11.82
C ALA A 14 -4.18 -5.70 -11.47
N GLU A 15 -4.68 -6.85 -11.03
CA GLU A 15 -3.89 -8.07 -10.77
C GLU A 15 -3.31 -8.68 -12.05
N TYR A 16 -4.10 -8.74 -13.13
CA TYR A 16 -3.64 -9.19 -14.44
C TYR A 16 -2.48 -8.33 -14.96
N MET A 17 -2.63 -7.00 -14.93
CA MET A 17 -1.57 -6.09 -15.34
C MET A 17 -0.37 -6.16 -14.39
N ALA A 18 -0.63 -6.38 -13.09
CA ALA A 18 0.43 -6.58 -12.11
C ALA A 18 1.38 -7.71 -12.50
N ALA A 19 0.82 -8.82 -13.00
CA ALA A 19 1.54 -10.02 -13.39
C ALA A 19 2.14 -9.97 -14.81
N ASN A 20 1.56 -9.22 -15.75
CA ASN A 20 1.89 -9.33 -17.19
C ASN A 20 2.52 -8.08 -17.82
N ASP A 21 2.42 -6.90 -17.20
CA ASP A 21 2.91 -5.64 -17.79
C ASP A 21 3.68 -4.81 -16.75
N ASN A 22 4.78 -5.37 -16.21
CA ASN A 22 5.70 -4.67 -15.30
C ASN A 22 5.01 -3.91 -14.14
N ASN A 23 3.97 -4.52 -13.56
CA ASN A 23 3.21 -3.92 -12.47
C ASN A 23 2.42 -2.64 -12.82
N ARG A 24 2.07 -2.43 -14.11
CA ARG A 24 1.30 -1.27 -14.58
C ARG A 24 -0.16 -1.32 -14.11
N ARG A 25 -0.46 -0.73 -12.96
CA ARG A 25 -1.85 -0.54 -12.48
C ARG A 25 -2.39 0.80 -12.96
N TRP A 26 -3.60 1.16 -12.53
CA TRP A 26 -4.08 2.55 -12.57
C TRP A 26 -2.96 3.49 -12.11
N CYS A 27 -2.50 4.35 -13.01
CA CYS A 27 -1.20 5.02 -12.91
C CYS A 27 -1.00 5.79 -11.60
N HIS A 28 -2.05 6.43 -11.11
CA HIS A 28 -2.00 7.17 -9.86
C HIS A 28 -1.86 6.25 -8.64
N ASN A 29 -2.59 5.13 -8.60
CA ASN A 29 -2.42 4.15 -7.52
C ASN A 29 -1.05 3.47 -7.59
N SER A 30 -0.54 3.22 -8.80
CA SER A 30 0.84 2.76 -9.02
C SER A 30 1.83 3.76 -8.44
N TYR A 31 1.68 5.06 -8.74
CA TYR A 31 2.53 6.11 -8.19
C TYR A 31 2.53 6.11 -6.66
N ILE A 32 1.35 6.11 -6.01
CA ILE A 32 1.25 6.13 -4.54
C ILE A 32 1.92 4.89 -3.92
N TYR A 33 1.66 3.71 -4.49
CA TYR A 33 2.25 2.46 -4.02
C TYR A 33 3.77 2.40 -4.21
N LEU A 34 4.25 2.76 -5.39
CA LEU A 34 5.68 2.77 -5.72
C LEU A 34 6.42 3.83 -4.89
N GLN A 35 5.83 5.00 -4.68
CA GLN A 35 6.39 6.01 -3.78
C GLN A 35 6.57 5.44 -2.37
N PHE A 36 5.56 4.80 -1.80
CA PHE A 36 5.66 4.17 -0.48
C PHE A 36 6.78 3.12 -0.41
N GLN A 37 6.89 2.26 -1.43
CA GLN A 37 7.95 1.26 -1.50
C GLN A 37 9.34 1.87 -1.62
N LEU A 38 9.50 2.89 -2.48
CA LEU A 38 10.76 3.60 -2.67
C LEU A 38 11.19 4.34 -1.41
N GLN A 39 10.25 4.90 -0.64
CA GLN A 39 10.53 5.53 0.65
C GLN A 39 11.16 4.51 1.62
N ILE A 40 10.55 3.31 1.72
CA ILE A 40 11.09 2.22 2.55
C ILE A 40 12.48 1.80 2.07
N ILE A 41 12.64 1.51 0.77
CA ILE A 41 13.93 1.11 0.19
C ILE A 41 14.99 2.16 0.53
N THR A 42 14.70 3.43 0.21
CA THR A 42 15.63 4.54 0.45
C THR A 42 16.04 4.60 1.92
N CYS A 43 15.09 4.57 2.86
CA CYS A 43 15.43 4.66 4.26
C CYS A 43 16.27 3.46 4.73
N VAL A 44 15.88 2.25 4.37
CA VAL A 44 16.57 1.01 4.78
C VAL A 44 17.98 0.93 4.18
N GLU A 45 18.16 1.30 2.91
CA GLU A 45 19.47 1.27 2.26
C GLU A 45 20.41 2.32 2.85
N TRP A 46 19.94 3.56 3.01
CA TRP A 46 20.76 4.64 3.57
C TRP A 46 21.15 4.40 5.02
N ARG A 47 20.26 3.79 5.81
CA ARG A 47 20.52 3.42 7.22
C ARG A 47 21.25 2.08 7.35
N GLY A 48 21.25 1.26 6.31
CA GLY A 48 21.89 -0.05 6.27
C GLY A 48 21.21 -1.12 7.14
N THR A 49 19.95 -0.92 7.54
CA THR A 49 19.17 -1.84 8.39
C THR A 49 17.67 -1.54 8.33
N PHE A 50 16.84 -2.59 8.45
CA PHE A 50 15.39 -2.47 8.64
C PHE A 50 15.01 -1.88 10.01
N SER A 51 15.84 -2.11 11.03
CA SER A 51 15.58 -1.77 12.42
C SER A 51 15.55 -0.25 12.69
N GLU A 52 15.98 0.58 11.74
CA GLU A 52 15.89 2.05 11.84
C GLU A 52 14.61 2.62 11.24
N PHE A 53 13.82 1.83 10.51
CA PHE A 53 12.55 2.30 9.94
C PHE A 53 11.38 2.00 10.88
N PRO A 54 10.76 3.00 11.53
CA PRO A 54 9.63 2.75 12.43
C PRO A 54 8.35 2.44 11.63
N ILE A 55 7.57 1.49 12.14
CA ILE A 55 6.27 1.11 11.57
C ILE A 55 5.12 1.27 12.58
N ALA A 56 5.44 1.41 13.87
CA ALA A 56 4.50 1.84 14.89
C ALA A 56 5.20 2.50 16.08
N PHE A 57 4.48 3.35 16.78
CA PHE A 57 4.84 3.93 18.07
C PHE A 57 3.76 3.61 19.09
N THR A 58 4.13 3.38 20.35
CA THR A 58 3.13 2.99 21.36
C THR A 58 2.28 4.16 21.85
N THR A 59 2.75 5.39 21.66
CA THR A 59 2.02 6.63 21.97
C THR A 59 2.18 7.70 20.88
N LYS A 60 1.32 8.73 20.92
CA LYS A 60 1.42 9.88 20.01
C LYS A 60 2.71 10.66 20.28
N GLU A 61 3.07 10.79 21.55
CA GLU A 61 4.24 11.53 22.01
C GLU A 61 5.53 10.90 21.47
N SER A 62 5.65 9.57 21.47
CA SER A 62 6.81 8.88 20.88
C SER A 62 6.91 9.10 19.36
N LEU A 63 5.78 9.14 18.65
CA LEU A 63 5.75 9.49 17.23
C LEU A 63 6.21 10.94 17.00
N LEU A 64 5.71 11.89 17.81
CA LEU A 64 6.07 13.30 17.69
C LEU A 64 7.54 13.57 18.04
N LEU A 65 8.09 12.85 19.03
CA LEU A 65 9.52 12.91 19.36
C LEU A 65 10.37 12.41 18.18
N TRP A 66 10.05 11.24 17.63
CA TRP A 66 10.75 10.73 16.44
C TRP A 66 10.65 11.69 15.25
N ALA A 67 9.46 12.27 15.03
CA ALA A 67 9.24 13.26 13.99
C ALA A 67 10.12 14.51 14.20
N GLY A 68 10.20 15.01 15.43
CA GLY A 68 11.08 16.13 15.81
C GLY A 68 12.55 15.82 15.58
N ASP A 69 13.04 14.69 16.09
CA ASP A 69 14.43 14.24 15.96
C ASP A 69 14.85 14.08 14.50
N ASN A 70 13.92 13.63 13.65
CA ASN A 70 14.15 13.43 12.22
C ASN A 70 13.70 14.63 11.36
N ARG A 71 13.45 15.79 11.98
CA ARG A 71 13.04 17.04 11.32
C ARG A 71 11.92 16.84 10.31
N GLN A 72 10.91 16.08 10.71
CA GLN A 72 9.68 15.86 9.99
C GLN A 72 8.69 16.97 10.34
N THR A 73 8.04 17.53 9.32
CA THR A 73 6.88 18.38 9.52
C THR A 73 5.67 17.51 9.79
N VAL A 74 4.92 17.80 10.86
CA VAL A 74 3.69 17.09 11.21
C VAL A 74 2.49 17.93 10.81
N LYS A 75 1.52 17.33 10.12
CA LYS A 75 0.28 18.00 9.67
C LYS A 75 -0.93 17.08 9.84
N GLY A 76 -2.11 17.67 9.98
CA GLY A 76 -3.37 16.95 9.80
C GLY A 76 -3.61 16.57 8.33
N ILE A 77 -4.46 15.55 8.13
CA ILE A 77 -4.99 15.19 6.80
C ILE A 77 -6.40 15.78 6.68
N PRO A 78 -6.79 16.39 5.54
CA PRO A 78 -8.13 16.94 5.37
C PRO A 78 -9.23 15.92 5.69
N ASN A 79 -10.35 16.39 6.24
CA ASN A 79 -11.50 15.56 6.64
C ASN A 79 -11.17 14.45 7.65
N THR A 80 -10.08 14.59 8.43
CA THR A 80 -9.73 13.67 9.51
C THR A 80 -9.42 14.43 10.80
N SER A 81 -9.41 13.74 11.94
CA SER A 81 -9.00 14.33 13.22
C SER A 81 -7.51 14.12 13.44
N GLU A 82 -6.79 15.17 13.82
CA GLU A 82 -5.36 15.10 14.21
C GLU A 82 -5.11 14.27 15.48
N ASN A 83 -6.17 13.92 16.20
CA ASN A 83 -6.10 13.00 17.35
C ASN A 83 -6.06 11.52 16.93
N ASP A 84 -6.43 11.22 15.69
CA ASP A 84 -6.49 9.85 15.18
C ASP A 84 -5.61 9.65 13.94
N VAL A 85 -5.25 10.71 13.23
CA VAL A 85 -4.52 10.66 11.95
C VAL A 85 -3.49 11.79 11.89
N LEU A 86 -2.26 11.46 11.50
CA LEU A 86 -1.20 12.44 11.27
C LEU A 86 -0.46 12.12 9.97
N LEU A 87 0.01 13.17 9.31
CA LEU A 87 0.93 13.09 8.18
C LEU A 87 2.28 13.65 8.64
N THR A 88 3.35 12.87 8.50
CA THR A 88 4.73 13.36 8.66
C THR A 88 5.37 13.53 7.29
N ILE A 89 6.07 14.63 7.04
CA ILE A 89 6.81 14.89 5.79
C ILE A 89 8.21 15.35 6.15
N GLY A 90 9.25 14.69 5.62
CA GLY A 90 10.62 15.11 5.92
C GLY A 90 10.94 16.49 5.35
N SER A 91 11.54 17.35 6.18
CA SER A 91 11.98 18.67 5.75
C SER A 91 13.26 18.59 4.91
N GLU A 92 13.53 19.65 4.14
CA GLU A 92 14.76 19.79 3.36
C GLU A 92 16.03 19.79 4.24
N HIS A 93 15.90 20.18 5.50
CA HIS A 93 16.99 20.18 6.49
C HIS A 93 17.07 18.89 7.31
N GLY A 94 16.22 17.90 7.02
CA GLY A 94 16.20 16.59 7.67
C GLY A 94 17.24 15.60 7.13
N PRO A 95 17.26 14.39 7.69
CA PRO A 95 18.02 13.26 7.15
C PRO A 95 17.69 13.04 5.67
N VAL A 96 18.73 12.83 4.85
CA VAL A 96 18.62 12.78 3.37
C VAL A 96 17.57 11.76 2.93
N GLU A 97 17.56 10.62 3.58
CA GLU A 97 16.71 9.48 3.26
C GLU A 97 15.24 9.67 3.63
N LEU A 98 14.89 10.76 4.34
CA LEU A 98 13.51 11.09 4.70
C LEU A 98 13.01 12.38 4.01
N ARG A 99 13.88 13.14 3.32
CA ARG A 99 13.50 14.45 2.76
C ARG A 99 12.36 14.34 1.76
N GLY A 100 11.33 15.14 1.97
CA GLY A 100 10.14 15.17 1.12
C GLY A 100 9.28 13.91 1.18
N GLN A 101 9.59 12.93 2.04
CA GLN A 101 8.86 11.67 2.12
C GLN A 101 7.64 11.78 3.04
N PRO A 102 6.41 11.58 2.53
CA PRO A 102 5.21 11.54 3.35
C PRO A 102 4.95 10.17 3.98
N PHE A 103 4.61 10.14 5.27
CA PHE A 103 4.11 8.95 5.97
C PHE A 103 2.79 9.25 6.68
N VAL A 104 1.78 8.41 6.43
CA VAL A 104 0.46 8.51 7.06
C VAL A 104 0.42 7.61 8.30
N TRP A 105 0.22 8.22 9.45
CA TRP A 105 0.12 7.54 10.74
C TRP A 105 -1.31 7.59 11.24
N VAL A 106 -1.81 6.47 11.77
CA VAL A 106 -3.14 6.41 12.38
C VAL A 106 -3.10 5.74 13.74
N ARG A 107 -4.00 6.16 14.62
CA ARG A 107 -4.23 5.45 15.88
C ARG A 107 -4.76 4.05 15.58
N ALA A 108 -4.19 3.01 16.19
CA ALA A 108 -4.52 1.61 15.94
C ALA A 108 -6.01 1.26 16.14
N LYS A 109 -6.72 2.04 16.97
CA LYS A 109 -8.16 1.88 17.22
C LYS A 109 -9.07 2.59 16.22
N TYR A 110 -8.54 3.51 15.42
CA TYR A 110 -9.31 4.30 14.47
C TYR A 110 -9.95 3.39 13.41
N SER A 111 -11.27 3.46 13.24
CA SER A 111 -12.00 2.57 12.34
C SER A 111 -11.98 3.04 10.88
N ASN A 112 -11.76 4.34 10.65
CA ASN A 112 -11.87 4.96 9.33
C ASN A 112 -10.49 5.20 8.69
N TYR A 113 -9.47 4.40 9.07
CA TYR A 113 -8.11 4.54 8.57
C TYR A 113 -8.02 4.43 7.04
N ARG A 114 -8.93 3.66 6.42
CA ARG A 114 -9.05 3.59 4.96
C ARG A 114 -9.39 4.96 4.38
N GLU A 115 -10.40 5.63 4.92
CA GLU A 115 -10.82 6.96 4.49
C GLU A 115 -9.69 7.99 4.69
N ALA A 116 -8.94 7.89 5.79
CA ALA A 116 -7.78 8.75 6.02
C ALA A 116 -6.70 8.62 4.93
N LEU A 117 -6.38 7.40 4.49
CA LEU A 117 -5.44 7.20 3.39
C LEU A 117 -5.98 7.83 2.08
N PHE A 118 -7.26 7.63 1.77
CA PHE A 118 -7.86 8.22 0.56
C PHE A 118 -7.90 9.76 0.60
N ASN A 119 -8.21 10.35 1.76
CA ASN A 119 -8.15 11.79 1.95
C ASN A 119 -6.72 12.33 1.70
N TRP A 120 -5.68 11.62 2.14
CA TRP A 120 -4.30 11.99 1.81
C TRP A 120 -4.00 11.83 0.32
N ILE A 121 -4.40 10.71 -0.29
CA ILE A 121 -4.19 10.46 -1.72
C ILE A 121 -4.84 11.56 -2.58
N ASP A 122 -6.02 12.03 -2.20
CA ASP A 122 -6.70 13.12 -2.92
C ASP A 122 -5.88 14.42 -2.90
N THR A 123 -5.11 14.71 -1.83
CA THR A 123 -4.20 15.86 -1.81
C THR A 123 -3.10 15.77 -2.86
N GLN A 124 -2.72 14.55 -3.27
CA GLN A 124 -1.69 14.29 -4.27
C GLN A 124 -2.18 14.51 -5.71
N ARG A 125 -3.49 14.67 -5.91
CA ARG A 125 -4.12 14.82 -7.23
C ARG A 125 -4.38 16.27 -7.62
N THR A 126 -4.30 17.20 -6.66
CA THR A 126 -4.89 18.55 -6.74
C THR A 126 -4.49 19.37 -7.97
N GLN A 127 -3.33 19.09 -8.59
CA GLN A 127 -2.85 19.80 -9.78
C GLN A 127 -2.97 19.00 -11.09
N ASN A 128 -3.42 17.75 -11.04
CA ASN A 128 -3.32 16.79 -12.14
C ASN A 128 -4.66 16.21 -12.59
N TRP A 129 -5.80 16.70 -12.07
CA TRP A 129 -7.13 16.13 -12.33
C TRP A 129 -7.42 15.87 -13.81
N GLN A 130 -7.15 16.84 -14.69
CA GLN A 130 -7.43 16.72 -16.12
C GLN A 130 -6.65 15.57 -16.77
N ARG A 131 -5.35 15.50 -16.49
CA ARG A 131 -4.48 14.41 -16.94
C ARG A 131 -4.93 13.06 -16.39
N LEU A 132 -5.29 13.01 -15.12
CA LEU A 132 -5.77 11.78 -14.48
C LEU A 132 -7.07 11.29 -15.12
N HIS A 133 -8.01 12.16 -15.47
CA HIS A 133 -9.21 11.72 -16.22
C HIS A 133 -8.86 11.18 -17.61
N ALA A 134 -7.91 11.80 -18.33
CA ALA A 134 -7.48 11.29 -19.64
C ALA A 134 -6.82 9.90 -19.53
N GLU A 135 -5.96 9.70 -18.53
CA GLU A 135 -5.34 8.40 -18.27
C GLU A 135 -6.39 7.36 -17.81
N ALA A 136 -7.40 7.77 -17.04
CA ALA A 136 -8.49 6.92 -16.57
C ALA A 136 -9.41 6.46 -17.71
N CYS A 137 -9.63 7.33 -18.71
CA CYS A 137 -10.34 7.00 -19.94
C CYS A 137 -9.65 5.82 -20.65
N ILE A 138 -8.34 5.91 -20.88
CA ILE A 138 -7.56 4.83 -21.50
C ILE A 138 -7.65 3.54 -20.68
N TYR A 139 -7.45 3.65 -19.36
CA TYR A 139 -7.52 2.49 -18.46
C TYR A 139 -8.87 1.77 -18.53
N CYS A 140 -9.99 2.49 -18.65
CA CYS A 140 -11.31 1.88 -18.79
C CYS A 140 -11.50 1.17 -20.13
N LYS A 141 -10.94 1.71 -21.23
CA LYS A 141 -10.92 1.02 -22.53
C LYS A 141 -10.14 -0.29 -22.44
N ASP A 142 -8.98 -0.28 -21.79
CA ASP A 142 -8.16 -1.47 -21.64
C ASP A 142 -8.87 -2.56 -20.80
N ILE A 143 -9.66 -2.18 -19.79
CA ILE A 143 -10.52 -3.11 -19.04
C ILE A 143 -11.58 -3.73 -19.96
N ALA A 144 -12.25 -2.92 -20.78
CA ALA A 144 -13.26 -3.40 -21.72
C ALA A 144 -12.67 -4.39 -22.73
N ASP A 145 -11.48 -4.10 -23.25
CA ASP A 145 -10.73 -4.98 -24.15
C ASP A 145 -10.32 -6.28 -23.45
N ALA A 146 -9.86 -6.20 -22.20
CA ALA A 146 -9.51 -7.38 -21.39
C ALA A 146 -10.72 -8.29 -21.13
N LEU A 147 -11.90 -7.71 -20.88
CA LEU A 147 -13.15 -8.45 -20.78
C LEU A 147 -13.51 -9.12 -22.11
N ALA A 148 -13.37 -8.42 -23.24
CA ALA A 148 -13.68 -8.94 -24.58
C ALA A 148 -12.78 -10.12 -24.96
N LYS A 149 -11.51 -10.08 -24.54
CA LYS A 149 -10.50 -11.14 -24.77
C LYS A 149 -10.55 -12.29 -23.76
N ASP A 150 -11.46 -12.24 -22.80
CA ASP A 150 -11.60 -13.25 -21.73
C ASP A 150 -10.33 -13.47 -20.87
N VAL A 151 -9.51 -12.42 -20.72
CA VAL A 151 -8.31 -12.51 -19.86
C VAL A 151 -8.65 -12.28 -18.38
N ILE A 152 -9.75 -11.58 -18.10
CA ILE A 152 -10.31 -11.34 -16.76
C ILE A 152 -11.78 -11.78 -16.69
N ARG A 153 -12.30 -11.98 -15.46
CA ARG A 153 -13.67 -12.41 -15.18
C ARG A 153 -14.06 -13.75 -15.83
N LYS A 154 -13.12 -14.69 -15.96
CA LYS A 154 -13.29 -15.99 -16.68
C LYS A 154 -14.59 -16.75 -16.37
N ASN A 155 -15.11 -16.64 -15.14
CA ASN A 155 -16.29 -17.38 -14.69
C ASN A 155 -17.63 -16.62 -14.83
N VAL A 156 -17.69 -15.49 -15.53
CA VAL A 156 -18.96 -14.77 -15.76
C VAL A 156 -19.66 -15.23 -17.04
N THR A 157 -20.98 -15.20 -17.05
CA THR A 157 -21.78 -15.54 -18.23
C THR A 157 -21.54 -14.54 -19.38
N GLN A 158 -21.76 -14.96 -20.62
CA GLN A 158 -21.58 -14.10 -21.79
C GLN A 158 -22.48 -12.86 -21.76
N SER A 159 -23.72 -12.99 -21.29
CA SER A 159 -24.62 -11.84 -21.09
C SER A 159 -24.03 -10.87 -20.06
N LYS A 160 -23.56 -11.36 -18.91
CA LYS A 160 -22.96 -10.50 -17.89
C LYS A 160 -21.68 -9.84 -18.36
N ARG A 161 -20.87 -10.54 -19.18
CA ARG A 161 -19.67 -9.99 -19.81
C ARG A 161 -19.99 -8.82 -20.73
N LYS A 162 -21.00 -8.95 -21.60
CA LYS A 162 -21.46 -7.85 -22.46
C LYS A 162 -21.89 -6.63 -21.65
N ASP A 163 -22.61 -6.84 -20.55
CA ASP A 163 -23.00 -5.75 -19.64
C ASP A 163 -21.78 -5.04 -19.04
N LEU A 164 -20.78 -5.81 -18.59
CA LEU A 164 -19.54 -5.26 -18.03
C LEU A 164 -18.73 -4.49 -19.08
N ILE A 165 -18.60 -5.01 -20.30
CA ILE A 165 -17.92 -4.31 -21.40
C ILE A 165 -18.60 -2.97 -21.65
N LYS A 166 -19.93 -2.97 -21.80
CA LYS A 166 -20.70 -1.74 -22.00
C LYS A 166 -20.50 -0.75 -20.86
N GLU A 167 -20.53 -1.22 -19.61
CA GLU A 167 -20.32 -0.40 -18.42
C GLU A 167 -18.95 0.31 -18.43
N PHE A 168 -17.87 -0.36 -18.83
CA PHE A 168 -16.53 0.25 -18.89
C PHE A 168 -16.33 1.16 -20.12
N ILE A 169 -17.02 0.90 -21.24
CA ILE A 169 -17.05 1.83 -22.38
C ILE A 169 -17.75 3.13 -21.98
N GLU A 170 -18.94 3.06 -21.38
CA GLU A 170 -19.65 4.24 -20.87
C GLU A 170 -18.80 5.01 -19.86
N LEU A 171 -18.11 4.31 -18.96
CA LEU A 171 -17.22 4.93 -17.98
C LEU A 171 -16.02 5.63 -18.65
N SER A 172 -15.47 5.05 -19.72
CA SER A 172 -14.42 5.68 -20.51
C SER A 172 -14.88 6.99 -21.14
N GLU A 173 -16.12 7.04 -21.67
CA GLU A 173 -16.70 8.27 -22.23
C GLU A 173 -16.92 9.33 -21.15
N GLU A 174 -17.37 8.93 -19.95
CA GLU A 174 -17.52 9.84 -18.81
C GLU A 174 -16.18 10.46 -18.39
N PHE A 175 -15.09 9.68 -18.40
CA PHE A 175 -13.72 10.15 -18.15
C PHE A 175 -13.19 11.04 -19.26
N ASP A 176 -13.45 10.72 -20.53
CA ASP A 176 -13.07 11.55 -21.67
C ASP A 176 -13.70 12.95 -21.54
N LEU A 177 -15.01 13.01 -21.30
CA LEU A 177 -15.72 14.26 -21.04
C LEU A 177 -15.16 15.02 -19.83
N ALA A 178 -14.77 14.32 -18.76
CA ALA A 178 -14.15 14.95 -17.59
C ALA A 178 -12.77 15.55 -17.90
N SER A 179 -12.04 15.00 -18.86
CA SER A 179 -10.70 15.44 -19.25
C SER A 179 -10.66 16.65 -20.20
N GLN A 180 -11.82 17.11 -20.71
CA GLN A 180 -11.89 18.17 -21.72
C GLN A 180 -11.43 19.55 -21.20
N SER A 181 -11.55 19.82 -19.90
CA SER A 181 -11.05 21.07 -19.30
C SER A 181 -10.66 20.90 -17.84
N LYS A 182 -9.80 21.79 -17.32
CA LYS A 182 -9.42 21.81 -15.89
C LYS A 182 -10.64 21.94 -14.97
N LYS A 183 -11.59 22.81 -15.32
CA LYS A 183 -12.80 23.05 -14.53
C LYS A 183 -13.67 21.79 -14.47
N THR A 184 -13.95 21.18 -15.63
CA THR A 184 -14.73 19.94 -15.71
C THR A 184 -14.06 18.79 -14.95
N ALA A 185 -12.72 18.70 -15.04
CA ALA A 185 -11.94 17.71 -14.34
C ALA A 185 -12.06 17.83 -12.81
N GLU A 186 -12.02 19.06 -12.30
CA GLU A 186 -12.20 19.37 -10.88
C GLU A 186 -13.64 19.09 -10.41
N ASP A 187 -14.64 19.55 -11.17
CA ASP A 187 -16.07 19.32 -10.90
C ASP A 187 -16.40 17.81 -10.84
N LYS A 188 -15.69 17.00 -11.65
CA LYS A 188 -15.88 15.55 -11.74
C LYS A 188 -14.82 14.71 -11.01
N LYS A 189 -14.03 15.29 -10.09
CA LYS A 189 -12.94 14.56 -9.40
C LYS A 189 -13.38 13.25 -8.73
N GLN A 190 -14.64 13.17 -8.27
CA GLN A 190 -15.21 11.96 -7.66
C GLN A 190 -15.31 10.77 -8.59
N LEU A 191 -15.23 10.97 -9.92
CA LEU A 191 -15.23 9.87 -10.89
C LEU A 191 -13.98 8.98 -10.71
N LEU A 192 -12.84 9.57 -10.35
CA LEU A 192 -11.57 8.84 -10.15
C LEU A 192 -11.65 7.87 -8.97
N TRP A 193 -12.52 8.12 -7.98
CA TRP A 193 -12.76 7.23 -6.85
C TRP A 193 -13.28 5.84 -7.27
N ILE A 194 -13.81 5.71 -8.49
CA ILE A 194 -14.21 4.40 -9.04
C ILE A 194 -12.98 3.51 -9.23
N LEU A 195 -11.88 4.07 -9.76
CA LEU A 195 -10.64 3.31 -10.01
C LEU A 195 -9.87 3.04 -8.72
N ASP A 196 -10.04 3.89 -7.71
CA ASP A 196 -9.50 3.74 -6.36
C ASP A 196 -10.03 2.51 -5.62
N ARG A 197 -11.11 1.89 -6.10
CA ARG A 197 -11.67 0.68 -5.51
C ARG A 197 -10.72 -0.52 -5.58
N SER A 198 -9.71 -0.47 -6.45
CA SER A 198 -8.60 -1.44 -6.50
C SER A 198 -7.63 -1.29 -5.32
N LEU A 199 -7.53 -0.08 -4.75
CA LEU A 199 -6.67 0.23 -3.62
C LEU A 199 -7.39 -0.06 -2.28
N ASP A 200 -6.59 -0.37 -1.28
CA ASP A 200 -6.97 -0.47 0.11
C ASP A 200 -5.90 0.20 1.00
N ALA A 201 -6.25 0.37 2.26
CA ALA A 201 -5.29 0.73 3.30
C ALA A 201 -5.10 -0.47 4.20
N ASP A 202 -3.87 -0.69 4.66
CA ASP A 202 -3.62 -1.63 5.73
C ASP A 202 -2.68 -1.01 6.77
N HIS A 203 -2.85 -1.46 8.01
CA HIS A 203 -1.83 -1.20 9.01
C HIS A 203 -0.61 -2.04 8.66
N VAL A 204 0.58 -1.42 8.66
CA VAL A 204 1.82 -2.18 8.45
C VAL A 204 1.95 -3.28 9.50
N VAL A 205 1.57 -2.97 10.74
CA VAL A 205 1.48 -3.92 11.87
C VAL A 205 0.02 -4.25 12.18
N ASN A 206 -0.29 -5.53 12.36
CA ASN A 206 -1.64 -5.93 12.78
C ASN A 206 -2.02 -5.36 14.14
N ARG A 207 -3.22 -4.78 14.23
CA ARG A 207 -3.86 -4.35 15.48
C ARG A 207 -3.85 -5.43 16.58
N LYS A 208 -3.95 -6.72 16.24
CA LYS A 208 -3.89 -7.83 17.21
C LYS A 208 -2.53 -7.94 17.90
N SER A 209 -1.44 -7.63 17.20
CA SER A 209 -0.08 -7.61 17.77
C SER A 209 0.11 -6.45 18.74
N LEU A 210 -0.73 -5.42 18.65
CA LEU A 210 -0.74 -4.22 19.50
C LEU A 210 -1.70 -4.34 20.70
N LYS A 211 -2.06 -5.56 21.13
CA LYS A 211 -3.02 -5.77 22.23
C LYS A 211 -2.64 -5.06 23.54
N HIS A 212 -1.33 -4.93 23.81
CA HIS A 212 -0.80 -4.22 24.99
C HIS A 212 -0.66 -2.71 24.77
N HIS A 213 -0.80 -2.25 23.53
CA HIS A 213 -0.63 -0.85 23.12
C HIS A 213 -1.89 -0.35 22.38
N PRO A 214 -3.05 -0.30 23.05
CA PRO A 214 -4.31 0.08 22.42
C PRO A 214 -4.34 1.51 21.85
N ASN A 215 -3.40 2.36 22.25
CA ASN A 215 -3.25 3.74 21.80
C ASN A 215 -2.08 3.93 20.84
N ALA A 216 -1.50 2.83 20.34
CA ALA A 216 -0.41 2.88 19.39
C ALA A 216 -0.79 3.66 18.13
N TRP A 217 0.21 4.28 17.53
CA TRP A 217 0.17 4.93 16.24
C TRP A 217 0.89 4.05 15.23
N VAL A 218 0.23 3.73 14.13
CA VAL A 218 0.69 2.73 13.17
C VAL A 218 0.79 3.38 11.80
N LEU A 219 1.87 3.07 11.10
CA LEU A 219 2.05 3.46 9.72
C LEU A 219 0.99 2.78 8.84
N LEU A 220 0.34 3.56 7.97
CA LEU A 220 -0.53 3.03 6.94
C LEU A 220 0.24 2.76 5.66
N ALA A 221 0.01 1.58 5.10
CA ALA A 221 0.48 1.21 3.78
C ALA A 221 -0.68 1.26 2.76
N PRO A 222 -0.48 1.90 1.60
CA PRO A 222 -1.35 1.69 0.44
C PRO A 222 -1.12 0.26 -0.07
N VAL A 223 -2.20 -0.52 -0.23
CA VAL A 223 -2.10 -1.91 -0.69
C VAL A 223 -3.17 -2.23 -1.73
N LEU A 224 -3.01 -3.32 -2.47
CA LEU A 224 -4.06 -3.83 -3.33
C LEU A 224 -5.15 -4.52 -2.50
N SER A 225 -6.41 -4.22 -2.81
CA SER A 225 -7.55 -4.72 -2.02
C SER A 225 -7.76 -6.24 -2.08
N GLY A 226 -7.17 -6.92 -3.05
CA GLY A 226 -7.17 -8.39 -3.17
C GLY A 226 -6.08 -9.09 -2.35
N THR A 227 -4.94 -8.44 -2.12
CA THR A 227 -3.70 -9.11 -1.66
C THR A 227 -3.57 -9.20 -0.13
N ASN A 228 -4.11 -8.24 0.63
CA ASN A 228 -3.67 -8.09 2.03
C ASN A 228 -4.37 -8.94 3.09
N ARG A 229 -5.64 -9.34 2.92
CA ARG A 229 -6.40 -9.92 4.05
C ARG A 229 -5.94 -11.32 4.49
N THR A 230 -5.44 -12.14 3.57
CA THR A 230 -5.08 -13.54 3.86
C THR A 230 -3.57 -13.69 4.10
N TYR A 231 -2.75 -12.92 3.38
CA TYR A 231 -1.29 -12.91 3.51
C TYR A 231 -0.84 -12.36 4.87
N GLY A 232 -1.34 -11.17 5.26
CA GLY A 232 -1.02 -10.55 6.55
C GLY A 232 -1.30 -11.51 7.70
N ARG A 233 -2.50 -12.12 7.74
CA ARG A 233 -2.87 -13.09 8.77
C ARG A 233 -2.00 -14.34 8.82
N SER A 234 -1.40 -14.75 7.71
CA SER A 234 -0.61 -15.98 7.64
C SER A 234 0.80 -15.74 8.14
N ILE A 235 1.40 -14.60 7.80
CA ILE A 235 2.73 -14.21 8.27
C ILE A 235 2.71 -13.63 9.69
N GLU A 236 1.72 -12.81 10.01
CA GLU A 236 1.62 -12.14 11.32
C GLU A 236 1.41 -13.12 12.49
N ARG A 237 0.96 -14.35 12.23
CA ARG A 237 0.84 -15.40 13.26
C ARG A 237 2.20 -15.86 13.82
N TYR A 238 3.28 -15.57 13.11
CA TYR A 238 4.63 -16.00 13.44
C TYR A 238 5.54 -14.82 13.79
N LEU A 239 5.02 -13.60 13.68
CA LEU A 239 5.68 -12.42 14.23
C LEU A 239 5.54 -12.46 15.76
N GLU A 240 6.62 -12.09 16.44
CA GLU A 240 6.61 -12.00 17.89
C GLU A 240 5.59 -10.95 18.35
N PRO A 241 4.82 -11.23 19.40
CA PRO A 241 3.98 -10.21 20.02
C PRO A 241 4.84 -9.02 20.46
N ILE A 242 4.34 -7.82 20.23
CA ILE A 242 5.06 -6.61 20.62
C ILE A 242 5.08 -6.53 22.15
N SER A 243 6.28 -6.42 22.71
CA SER A 243 6.47 -6.33 24.16
C SER A 243 5.75 -5.11 24.74
N ALA A 244 5.21 -5.26 25.95
CA ALA A 244 4.61 -4.15 26.69
C ALA A 244 5.61 -3.03 27.02
N SER A 245 6.91 -3.33 27.05
CA SER A 245 7.98 -2.34 27.31
C SER A 245 8.49 -1.61 26.06
N SER A 246 8.11 -2.05 24.86
CA SER A 246 8.54 -1.40 23.61
C SER A 246 7.94 0.00 23.49
N SER A 247 8.74 0.99 23.11
CA SER A 247 8.27 2.35 22.76
C SER A 247 7.97 2.51 21.26
N ARG A 248 8.64 1.71 20.43
CA ARG A 248 8.47 1.67 18.97
C ARG A 248 8.53 0.24 18.45
N VAL A 249 7.94 0.04 17.28
CA VAL A 249 8.03 -1.18 16.47
C VAL A 249 8.71 -0.78 15.17
N THR A 250 9.70 -1.56 14.75
CA THR A 250 10.51 -1.30 13.57
C THR A 250 10.16 -2.29 12.46
N LEU A 251 10.51 -1.92 11.23
CA LEU A 251 10.38 -2.81 10.10
C LEU A 251 11.31 -4.02 10.28
N ASP A 252 10.88 -5.15 9.75
CA ASP A 252 11.71 -6.34 9.60
C ASP A 252 11.53 -6.88 8.16
N PRO A 253 12.43 -7.76 7.68
CA PRO A 253 12.37 -8.29 6.31
C PRO A 253 11.08 -9.05 5.98
N ILE A 254 10.41 -9.65 6.97
CA ILE A 254 9.17 -10.43 6.79
C ILE A 254 7.97 -9.48 6.63
N ILE A 255 7.91 -8.42 7.43
CA ILE A 255 6.95 -7.33 7.25
C ILE A 255 7.24 -6.61 5.92
N ALA A 256 8.50 -6.39 5.56
CA ALA A 256 8.84 -5.84 4.25
C ALA A 256 8.31 -6.73 3.12
N LEU A 257 8.46 -8.05 3.19
CA LEU A 257 7.87 -8.96 2.19
C LEU A 257 6.35 -8.72 2.02
N LYS A 258 5.61 -8.47 3.11
CA LYS A 258 4.19 -8.08 3.05
C LYS A 258 3.92 -6.83 2.23
N LEU A 259 4.77 -5.82 2.37
CA LEU A 259 4.58 -4.53 1.71
C LEU A 259 5.00 -4.59 0.22
N PHE A 260 5.83 -5.56 -0.15
CA PHE A 260 6.45 -5.65 -1.46
C PHE A 260 5.88 -6.73 -2.39
N ALA A 261 5.22 -7.75 -1.85
CA ALA A 261 4.58 -8.80 -2.63
C ALA A 261 3.44 -8.24 -3.50
N ALA A 262 3.44 -8.58 -4.80
CA ALA A 262 2.40 -8.14 -5.73
C ALA A 262 1.11 -8.97 -5.57
N LYS A 263 1.26 -10.27 -5.32
CA LYS A 263 0.18 -11.23 -5.09
C LYS A 263 0.46 -12.05 -3.82
N ILE A 264 -0.56 -12.75 -3.33
CA ILE A 264 -0.41 -13.71 -2.24
C ILE A 264 0.34 -14.90 -2.82
N PRO A 265 1.50 -15.31 -2.29
CA PRO A 265 2.09 -16.59 -2.63
C PRO A 265 1.12 -17.70 -2.19
N GLU A 266 0.66 -18.50 -3.14
CA GLU A 266 -0.23 -19.64 -2.91
C GLU A 266 0.56 -20.92 -2.59
N SER A 267 1.85 -20.92 -2.94
CA SER A 267 2.77 -22.00 -2.62
C SER A 267 4.00 -21.49 -1.88
N ARG A 268 4.74 -22.44 -1.31
CA ARG A 268 6.01 -22.16 -0.64
C ARG A 268 7.06 -21.69 -1.63
N GLU A 269 7.10 -22.31 -2.80
CA GLU A 269 8.00 -21.98 -3.89
C GLU A 269 7.78 -20.53 -4.35
N GLU A 270 6.52 -20.10 -4.44
CA GLU A 270 6.18 -18.71 -4.71
C GLU A 270 6.64 -17.77 -3.59
N MET A 271 6.50 -18.15 -2.31
CA MET A 271 6.94 -17.31 -1.19
C MET A 271 8.46 -17.13 -1.18
N GLU A 272 9.22 -18.19 -1.44
CA GLU A 272 10.67 -18.13 -1.58
C GLU A 272 11.09 -17.28 -2.80
N ALA A 273 10.36 -17.39 -3.91
CA ALA A 273 10.59 -16.57 -5.10
C ALA A 273 10.34 -15.08 -4.84
N GLU A 274 9.21 -14.73 -4.19
CA GLU A 274 8.89 -13.36 -3.81
C GLU A 274 9.92 -12.80 -2.81
N TYR A 275 10.43 -13.61 -1.88
CA TYR A 275 11.47 -13.16 -0.95
C TYR A 275 12.82 -12.91 -1.64
N LYS A 276 13.21 -13.75 -2.60
CA LYS A 276 14.38 -13.49 -3.45
C LYS A 276 14.20 -12.24 -4.29
N ALA A 277 13.00 -12.04 -4.84
CA ALA A 277 12.65 -10.83 -5.57
C ALA A 277 12.70 -9.58 -4.67
N LEU A 278 12.25 -9.69 -3.42
CA LEU A 278 12.39 -8.62 -2.42
C LEU A 278 13.87 -8.26 -2.22
N ILE A 279 14.75 -9.24 -1.95
CA ILE A 279 16.19 -8.98 -1.76
C ILE A 279 16.76 -8.26 -2.99
N GLY A 280 16.42 -8.71 -4.20
CA GLY A 280 16.86 -8.10 -5.45
C GLY A 280 16.38 -6.66 -5.69
N ARG A 281 15.44 -6.14 -4.90
CA ARG A 281 15.02 -4.73 -4.95
C ARG A 281 15.94 -3.79 -4.17
N PHE A 282 16.79 -4.34 -3.30
CA PHE A 282 17.74 -3.56 -2.52
C PHE A 282 19.12 -3.66 -3.18
N ILE A 283 19.76 -2.51 -3.40
CA ILE A 283 21.16 -2.39 -3.76
C ILE A 283 21.91 -2.51 -2.43
N VAL A 284 22.53 -3.66 -2.14
CA VAL A 284 23.00 -3.98 -0.77
C VAL A 284 24.50 -3.66 -0.54
N PRO A 285 24.84 -2.57 0.20
CA PRO A 285 26.19 -2.31 0.67
C PRO A 285 26.43 -2.55 2.18
N SER A 286 25.51 -3.14 2.95
CA SER A 286 25.63 -3.30 4.43
C SER A 286 25.67 -4.77 4.89
N LEU A 287 26.64 -5.10 5.76
CA LEU A 287 26.72 -6.42 6.43
C LEU A 287 25.49 -6.67 7.34
N THR A 288 24.98 -5.63 8.00
CA THR A 288 23.81 -5.74 8.88
C THR A 288 22.56 -6.08 8.07
N LEU A 289 22.35 -5.42 6.93
CA LEU A 289 21.20 -5.67 6.08
C LEU A 289 21.24 -7.11 5.51
N ASN A 290 22.42 -7.60 5.12
CA ASN A 290 22.62 -8.99 4.71
C ASN A 290 22.27 -9.98 5.83
N TYR A 291 22.68 -9.69 7.06
CA TYR A 291 22.35 -10.52 8.21
C TYR A 291 20.84 -10.54 8.48
N GLU A 292 20.15 -9.39 8.43
CA GLU A 292 18.71 -9.31 8.61
C GLU A 292 17.96 -10.13 7.55
N PHE A 293 18.34 -10.02 6.27
CA PHE A 293 17.78 -10.87 5.21
C PHE A 293 18.01 -12.36 5.47
N ALA A 294 19.21 -12.76 5.92
CA ALA A 294 19.48 -14.16 6.27
C ALA A 294 18.61 -14.65 7.44
N GLN A 295 18.29 -13.79 8.41
CA GLN A 295 17.38 -14.13 9.51
C GLN A 295 15.93 -14.26 9.03
N GLY A 296 15.49 -13.38 8.13
CA GLY A 296 14.18 -13.51 7.48
C GLY A 296 14.06 -14.82 6.69
N GLU A 297 15.09 -15.21 5.94
CA GLU A 297 15.11 -16.50 5.24
C GLU A 297 14.98 -17.69 6.21
N LYS A 298 15.65 -17.65 7.37
CA LYS A 298 15.49 -18.69 8.41
C LYS A 298 14.07 -18.74 8.96
N ILE A 299 13.43 -17.58 9.16
CA ILE A 299 12.03 -17.52 9.60
C ILE A 299 11.16 -18.18 8.53
N LEU A 300 11.30 -17.83 7.25
CA LEU A 300 10.63 -18.46 6.10
C LEU A 300 10.88 -19.98 6.02
N LYS A 301 12.09 -20.46 6.33
CA LYS A 301 12.38 -21.89 6.44
C LYS A 301 11.71 -22.54 7.67
N ALA A 302 11.51 -21.82 8.77
CA ALA A 302 10.72 -22.36 9.89
C ALA A 302 9.23 -22.49 9.53
N PHE A 303 8.69 -21.59 8.69
CA PHE A 303 7.35 -21.73 8.10
C PHE A 303 7.20 -23.05 7.33
N LYS A 304 8.25 -23.52 6.62
CA LYS A 304 8.29 -24.80 5.88
C LYS A 304 8.11 -26.02 6.77
N GLU A 305 8.48 -25.96 8.04
CA GLU A 305 8.53 -27.13 8.93
C GLU A 305 7.32 -27.26 9.86
N GLY A 306 6.35 -26.32 9.82
CA GLY A 306 5.21 -26.30 10.74
C GLY A 306 5.59 -26.04 12.21
N LYS A 307 6.85 -25.69 12.48
CA LYS A 307 7.34 -25.37 13.83
C LYS A 307 6.97 -23.92 14.15
N LYS A 308 6.03 -23.72 15.07
CA LYS A 308 5.91 -22.43 15.77
C LYS A 308 7.24 -22.19 16.50
N LYS A 309 7.89 -21.04 16.28
CA LYS A 309 9.07 -20.65 17.06
C LYS A 309 8.67 -20.52 18.53
N GLY A 310 9.21 -21.41 19.36
CA GLY A 310 9.75 -21.07 20.67
C GLY A 310 11.26 -20.97 20.48
N ILE A 311 11.78 -19.75 20.45
CA ILE A 311 13.22 -19.51 20.60
C ILE A 311 13.29 -18.44 21.69
N SER A 312 13.78 -18.88 22.84
CA SER A 312 14.14 -18.10 24.01
C SER A 312 15.21 -17.05 23.72
#